data_AF-A0A2N0RN68-F1
#
_entry.id   AF-A0A2N0RN68-F1
#
_cell.length_a   1.000
_cell.length_b   1.000
_cell.length_c   1.000
_cell.angle_alpha   90.00
_cell.angle_beta   90.00
_cell.angle_gamma   90.00
#
_symmetry.space_group_name_H-M   'P 1'
#
loop_
_entity.id
_entity.type
_entity.pdbx_description
1 polymer ?
#
loop_
_entity_poly.entity_id
_entity_poly.type
_entity_poly.pdbx_seq_one_letter_code
_entity_poly.pdbx_strand_id
1 'polypeptide(L)'
;MKQSLNYLTISTASCENYIECSSIVLQNLGQVFPFKLEYLDLSLHIKMSDFEIFLKNSQDTFIKLLINNLKGQDILSYIKEYIMKKKRELASMKDEVEEFKLYDIKVLR
;
A
#
# COMPACT_ATOMS: atom_id res chain seq x y z
N MET A 1 6.82 18.48 15.29
CA MET A 1 7.98 18.21 14.41
C MET A 1 7.54 18.29 12.96
N LYS A 2 8.31 18.96 12.10
CA LYS A 2 8.01 19.04 10.66
C LYS A 2 8.71 17.86 9.99
N GLN A 3 8.02 16.74 9.81
CA GLN A 3 8.56 15.61 9.03
C GLN A 3 8.57 16.01 7.55
N SER A 4 9.71 15.81 6.89
CA SER A 4 9.95 16.17 5.47
C SER A 4 10.21 14.94 4.59
N LEU A 5 9.80 13.75 5.04
CA LEU A 5 10.00 12.54 4.28
C LEU A 5 8.94 12.44 3.18
N ASN A 6 9.38 12.68 1.95
CA ASN A 6 8.51 12.65 0.76
C ASN A 6 8.59 11.31 0.01
N TYR A 7 9.70 10.57 0.16
CA TYR A 7 9.96 9.31 -0.53
C TYR A 7 10.46 8.27 0.48
N LEU A 8 9.89 7.07 0.44
CA LEU A 8 10.31 5.94 1.27
C LEU A 8 10.44 4.68 0.42
N THR A 9 11.59 4.03 0.49
CA THR A 9 11.81 2.71 -0.10
C THR A 9 12.10 1.71 1.01
N ILE A 10 11.43 0.56 0.99
CA ILE A 10 11.65 -0.53 1.95
C ILE A 10 11.87 -1.82 1.16
N SER A 11 12.96 -2.52 1.48
CA SER A 11 13.25 -3.85 0.97
C SER A 11 13.58 -4.81 2.11
N THR A 12 13.06 -6.03 2.03
CA THR A 12 13.35 -7.12 2.97
C THR A 12 14.20 -8.22 2.34
N ALA A 13 14.71 -8.01 1.13
CA ALA A 13 15.47 -9.02 0.38
C ALA A 13 16.74 -9.49 1.11
N SER A 14 17.33 -8.64 1.94
CA SER A 14 18.53 -8.93 2.73
C SER A 14 18.25 -9.48 4.14
N CYS A 15 16.98 -9.65 4.52
CA CYS A 15 16.61 -10.18 5.82
C CYS A 15 16.72 -11.72 5.83
N GLU A 16 17.32 -12.29 6.87
CA GLU A 16 17.41 -13.75 7.05
C GLU A 16 16.03 -14.42 7.02
N ASN A 17 15.03 -13.81 7.69
CA ASN A 17 13.62 -14.22 7.62
C ASN A 17 12.78 -13.20 6.84
N TYR A 18 13.09 -13.01 5.56
CA TYR A 18 12.42 -12.03 4.70
C TYR A 18 10.88 -12.16 4.65
N ILE A 19 10.33 -13.37 4.85
CA ILE A 19 8.88 -13.59 4.90
C ILE A 19 8.27 -12.91 6.14
N GLU A 20 8.85 -13.15 7.31
CA GLU A 20 8.39 -12.54 8.57
C GLU A 20 8.61 -11.03 8.57
N CYS A 21 9.77 -10.57 8.11
CA CYS A 21 10.06 -9.13 8.00
C CYS A 21 9.05 -8.43 7.07
N SER A 22 8.70 -9.05 5.94
CA SER A 22 7.71 -8.48 5.01
C SER A 22 6.32 -8.37 5.64
N SER A 23 5.94 -9.37 6.45
CA SER A 23 4.67 -9.39 7.17
C SER A 23 4.61 -8.26 8.21
N ILE A 24 5.67 -8.11 9.01
CA ILE A 24 5.80 -7.03 10.00
C ILE A 24 5.72 -5.65 9.32
N VAL A 25 6.41 -5.46 8.20
CA VAL A 25 6.35 -4.19 7.45
C VAL A 25 4.92 -3.91 7.01
N LEU A 26 4.24 -4.83 6.33
CA LEU A 26 2.89 -4.58 5.79
C LEU A 26 1.84 -4.34 6.88
N GLN A 27 1.88 -5.10 7.98
CA GLN A 27 0.90 -4.96 9.05
C GLN A 27 1.00 -3.62 9.80
N ASN A 28 2.21 -3.07 9.92
CA ASN A 28 2.46 -1.87 10.71
C ASN A 28 2.55 -0.58 9.88
N LEU A 29 3.08 -0.65 8.65
CA LEU A 29 3.44 0.53 7.86
C LEU A 29 2.25 1.46 7.58
N GLY A 30 1.08 0.89 7.33
CA GLY A 30 -0.13 1.66 7.04
C GLY A 30 -0.55 2.63 8.16
N GLN A 31 -0.16 2.36 9.41
CA GLN A 31 -0.56 3.15 10.58
C GLN A 31 0.38 4.33 10.88
N VAL A 32 1.58 4.34 10.27
CA VAL A 32 2.69 5.23 10.69
C VAL A 32 3.19 6.11 9.54
N PHE A 33 2.36 6.38 8.54
CA PHE A 33 2.80 7.19 7.40
C PHE A 33 3.17 8.62 7.80
N PRO A 34 4.28 9.15 7.29
CA PRO A 34 4.56 10.58 7.35
C PRO A 34 3.47 11.37 6.62
N PHE A 35 3.04 12.48 7.21
CA PHE A 35 1.98 13.36 6.66
C PHE A 35 2.27 13.90 5.24
N LYS A 36 3.53 13.84 4.77
CA LYS A 36 3.97 14.35 3.46
C LYS A 36 4.52 13.26 2.54
N LEU A 37 4.29 11.99 2.85
CA LEU A 37 4.79 10.92 2.00
C LEU A 37 4.08 10.95 0.64
N GLU A 38 4.83 11.24 -0.43
CA GLU A 38 4.30 11.31 -1.80
C GLU A 38 4.45 9.97 -2.52
N TYR A 39 5.50 9.21 -2.17
CA TYR A 39 5.88 7.98 -2.86
C TYR A 39 6.39 6.91 -1.90
N LEU A 40 5.90 5.69 -2.10
CA LEU A 40 6.30 4.50 -1.37
C LEU A 40 6.68 3.40 -2.35
N ASP A 41 7.89 2.86 -2.20
CA ASP A 41 8.39 1.73 -2.97
C ASP A 41 8.67 0.54 -2.04
N LEU A 42 7.96 -0.57 -2.28
CA LEU A 42 8.03 -1.78 -1.47
C LEU A 42 8.58 -2.94 -2.29
N SER A 43 9.73 -3.48 -1.87
CA SER A 43 10.30 -4.71 -2.42
C SER A 43 10.28 -5.82 -1.36
N LEU A 44 9.15 -6.55 -1.31
CA LEU A 44 8.79 -7.44 -0.21
C LEU A 44 8.29 -8.80 -0.72
N HIS A 45 8.28 -9.81 0.15
CA HIS A 45 7.53 -11.04 -0.08
C HIS A 45 6.10 -10.88 0.44
N ILE A 46 5.13 -10.71 -0.47
CA ILE A 46 3.79 -10.30 -0.09
C ILE A 46 2.86 -11.51 0.09
N LYS A 47 2.26 -11.61 1.28
CA LYS A 47 1.08 -12.44 1.55
C LYS A 47 -0.17 -11.59 1.39
N MET A 48 -1.20 -12.18 0.80
CA MET A 48 -2.45 -11.46 0.51
C MET A 48 -3.14 -10.94 1.78
N SER A 49 -3.12 -11.72 2.87
CA SER A 49 -3.69 -11.31 4.17
C SER A 49 -3.01 -10.06 4.75
N ASP A 50 -1.68 -10.00 4.67
CA ASP A 50 -0.92 -8.86 5.19
C ASP A 50 -1.11 -7.61 4.32
N PHE A 51 -1.22 -7.82 3.01
CA PHE A 51 -1.47 -6.73 2.07
C PHE A 51 -2.89 -6.13 2.22
N GLU A 52 -3.89 -6.96 2.53
CA GLU A 52 -5.23 -6.48 2.89
C GLU A 52 -5.20 -5.60 4.15
N ILE A 53 -4.45 -6.00 5.18
CA ILE A 53 -4.26 -5.21 6.40
C ILE A 53 -3.58 -3.87 6.06
N PHE A 54 -2.51 -3.91 5.26
CA PHE A 54 -1.83 -2.71 4.77
C PHE A 54 -2.79 -1.73 4.10
N LEU A 55 -3.60 -2.19 3.14
CA LEU A 55 -4.55 -1.33 2.41
C LEU A 55 -5.67 -0.79 3.30
N LYS A 56 -6.09 -1.52 4.34
CA LYS A 56 -7.07 -1.04 5.33
C LYS A 56 -6.48 0.06 6.21
N ASN A 57 -5.26 -0.16 6.71
CA ASN A 57 -4.58 0.80 7.57
C ASN A 57 -4.18 2.08 6.80
N SER A 58 -4.03 1.99 5.48
CA SER A 58 -3.60 3.11 4.63
C SER A 58 -4.73 4.03 4.15
N GLN A 59 -6.01 3.72 4.41
CA GLN A 59 -7.20 4.24 3.68
C GLN A 59 -7.29 5.77 3.53
N ASP A 60 -6.63 6.55 4.39
CA ASP A 60 -6.69 8.02 4.39
C ASP A 60 -5.41 8.70 3.88
N THR A 61 -4.45 7.94 3.34
CA THR A 61 -3.16 8.50 2.90
C THR A 61 -3.01 8.41 1.39
N PHE A 62 -2.99 9.58 0.73
CA PHE A 62 -2.72 9.64 -0.70
C PHE A 62 -1.22 9.46 -0.99
N ILE A 63 -0.82 8.23 -1.31
CA ILE A 63 0.57 7.88 -1.61
C ILE A 63 0.63 7.15 -2.95
N LYS A 64 1.58 7.51 -3.82
CA LYS A 64 1.93 6.70 -4.99
C LYS A 64 2.67 5.46 -4.53
N LEU A 65 2.17 4.27 -4.89
CA LEU A 65 2.67 3.01 -4.38
C LEU A 65 3.28 2.16 -5.51
N LEU A 66 4.57 1.88 -5.42
CA LEU A 66 5.25 0.88 -6.24
C LEU A 66 5.47 -0.38 -5.41
N ILE A 67 5.11 -1.53 -5.97
CA ILE A 67 5.29 -2.83 -5.34
C ILE A 67 6.07 -3.74 -6.26
N ASN A 68 7.19 -4.25 -5.75
CA ASN A 68 7.94 -5.36 -6.32
C ASN A 68 7.76 -6.60 -5.41
N ASN A 69 6.98 -7.57 -5.89
CA ASN A 69 6.65 -8.76 -5.13
C ASN A 69 7.71 -9.87 -5.37
N LEU A 70 8.66 -9.98 -4.44
CA LEU A 70 9.86 -10.83 -4.54
C LEU A 70 9.59 -12.35 -4.41
N LYS A 71 8.60 -12.89 -5.13
CA LYS A 71 8.09 -14.28 -5.06
C LYS A 71 6.95 -14.53 -4.06
N GLY A 72 6.16 -13.52 -3.71
CA GLY A 72 4.94 -13.70 -2.91
C GLY A 72 3.74 -14.19 -3.74
N GLN A 73 2.55 -14.12 -3.16
CA GLN A 73 1.29 -14.50 -3.82
C GLN A 73 0.92 -13.54 -4.95
N ASP A 74 0.10 -13.97 -5.91
CA ASP A 74 -0.44 -13.07 -6.93
C ASP A 74 -1.46 -12.10 -6.31
N ILE A 75 -0.98 -10.91 -5.97
CA ILE A 75 -1.80 -9.83 -5.40
C ILE A 75 -2.49 -8.98 -6.46
N LEU A 76 -2.19 -9.16 -7.76
CA LEU A 76 -2.71 -8.29 -8.81
C LEU A 76 -4.24 -8.41 -8.92
N SER A 77 -4.76 -9.63 -8.83
CA SER A 77 -6.19 -9.91 -8.86
C SER A 77 -6.90 -9.23 -7.69
N TYR A 78 -6.31 -9.27 -6.50
CA TYR A 78 -6.84 -8.61 -5.32
C TYR A 78 -6.81 -7.08 -5.43
N ILE A 79 -5.71 -6.49 -5.90
CA ILE A 79 -5.61 -5.03 -6.12
C ILE A 79 -6.71 -4.56 -7.06
N LYS A 80 -6.97 -5.30 -8.15
CA LYS A 80 -8.06 -4.99 -9.09
C LYS A 80 -9.42 -5.00 -8.40
N GLU A 81 -9.71 -6.05 -7.62
CA GLU A 81 -10.97 -6.16 -6.88
C GLU A 81 -11.14 -5.03 -5.86
N TYR A 82 -10.08 -4.72 -5.09
CA TYR A 82 -10.07 -3.63 -4.12
C TYR A 82 -10.36 -2.27 -4.78
N ILE A 83 -9.67 -1.96 -5.89
CA ILE A 83 -9.90 -0.72 -6.65
C ILE A 83 -11.34 -0.66 -7.17
N MET A 84 -11.88 -1.76 -7.70
CA MET A 84 -13.27 -1.81 -8.18
C MET A 84 -14.28 -1.60 -7.05
N LYS A 85 -14.05 -2.22 -5.88
CA LYS A 85 -14.88 -2.05 -4.69
C LYS A 85 -14.87 -0.59 -4.23
N LYS A 86 -13.69 0.02 -4.11
CA LYS A 86 -13.55 1.43 -3.71
C LYS A 86 -14.20 2.39 -4.71
N LYS A 87 -14.09 2.13 -6.01
CA LYS A 87 -14.82 2.91 -7.04
C LYS A 87 -16.34 2.80 -6.90
N ARG A 88 -16.88 1.63 -6.56
CA ARG A 88 -18.33 1.45 -6.34
C ARG A 88 -18.81 2.16 -5.08
N GLU A 89 -18.07 2.05 -3.98
CA GLU A 89 -18.32 2.80 -2.74
C GLU A 89 -18.38 4.31 -3.06
N LEU A 90 -17.39 4.84 -3.78
CA LEU A 90 -17.37 6.24 -4.20
C LEU A 90 -18.56 6.63 -5.09
N ALA A 91 -18.90 5.82 -6.09
CA ALA A 91 -20.02 6.09 -6.99
C ALA A 91 -21.39 6.13 -6.27
N SER A 92 -21.49 5.58 -5.06
CA SER A 92 -22.68 5.66 -4.22
C SER A 92 -22.74 6.92 -3.34
N MET A 93 -21.63 7.65 -3.18
CA MET A 93 -21.51 8.84 -2.32
C MET A 93 -21.66 10.17 -3.08
N LYS A 94 -22.49 10.21 -4.13
CA LYS A 94 -22.55 11.24 -5.20
C LYS A 94 -22.61 12.73 -4.80
N ASP A 95 -22.88 13.11 -3.55
CA ASP A 95 -23.18 14.49 -3.17
C ASP A 95 -22.17 15.20 -2.24
N GLU A 96 -21.10 14.55 -1.79
CA GLU A 96 -20.06 15.24 -1.01
C GLU A 96 -18.75 15.32 -1.79
N VAL A 97 -18.41 16.55 -2.15
CA VAL A 97 -17.20 16.97 -2.88
C VAL A 97 -15.97 16.74 -2.00
N GLU A 98 -15.57 15.49 -1.81
CA GLU A 98 -14.22 15.13 -1.36
C GLU A 98 -13.57 14.27 -2.44
N GLU A 99 -12.76 14.92 -3.26
CA GLU A 99 -11.98 14.33 -4.34
C GLU A 99 -10.86 13.45 -3.74
N PHE A 100 -11.18 12.24 -3.32
CA PHE A 100 -10.16 11.26 -2.97
C PHE A 100 -9.50 10.74 -4.25
N LYS A 101 -8.21 11.07 -4.40
CA LYS A 101 -7.35 10.48 -5.42
C LYS A 101 -7.10 9.02 -5.02
N LEU A 102 -7.60 8.05 -5.80
CA LEU A 102 -7.22 6.64 -5.60
C LEU A 102 -5.70 6.47 -5.70
N TYR A 103 -5.15 5.49 -4.99
CA TYR A 103 -3.74 5.11 -5.08
C TYR A 103 -3.29 4.88 -6.54
N ASP A 104 -2.18 5.50 -6.93
CA ASP A 104 -1.45 5.12 -8.14
C ASP A 104 -0.58 3.90 -7.80
N ILE A 105 -1.19 2.71 -7.84
CA ILE A 105 -0.52 1.43 -7.54
C ILE A 105 0.08 0.84 -8.81
N LYS A 106 1.40 0.65 -8.80
CA LYS A 106 2.14 -0.08 -9.85
C LYS A 106 2.72 -1.35 -9.26
N VAL A 107 2.47 -2.49 -9.91
CA VAL A 107 3.02 -3.79 -9.51
C VAL A 107 4.04 -4.24 -10.55
N LEU A 108 5.27 -4.47 -10.13
CA LEU A 108 6.35 -5.06 -10.92
C LEU A 108 6.41 -6.57 -10.68
N ARG A 109 6.75 -7.32 -11.74
CA ARG A 109 6.92 -8.77 -11.72
C ARG A 109 8.39 -9.15 -11.82
#